data_AF-A0A351GHG3-F1
#
_entry.id   AF-A0A351GHG3-F1
#
_cell.length_a   1.000
_cell.length_b   1.000
_cell.length_c   1.000
_cell.angle_alpha   90.00
_cell.angle_beta   90.00
_cell.angle_gamma   90.00
#
_symmetry.space_group_name_H-M   'P 1'
#
loop_
_entity.id
_entity.type
_entity.pdbx_description
1 polymer ?
#
loop_
_entity_poly.entity_id
_entity_poly.type
_entity_poly.pdbx_seq_one_letter_code
_entity_poly.pdbx_strand_id
1 'polypeptide(L)'
;MVITLKGVKNVKFPVYILPHDDWSFSDGLMFMDGRVVDDRNMKGDTLGIRRLQTSYPAMFPLRRQIDSFNGLLKQNQKTFIDSKGRPFIYEKSTWCTLQYSRIKKKELRDEYCLLWLENTSTPFSVPRPPEASMAFAGVLYLSGLPWILYEYSDSRKKKTRRKV
;
A
#
# COMPACT_ATOMS: atom_id res chain seq x y z
N MET A 1 2.99 -11.91 12.43
CA MET A 1 4.12 -12.04 11.47
C MET A 1 4.67 -10.65 11.19
N VAL A 2 5.96 -10.41 11.42
CA VAL A 2 6.63 -9.16 11.02
C VAL A 2 7.22 -9.33 9.63
N ILE A 3 6.98 -8.37 8.73
CA ILE A 3 7.55 -8.35 7.38
C ILE A 3 8.23 -7.01 7.13
N THR A 4 9.27 -7.07 6.30
CA THR A 4 9.96 -5.88 5.78
C THR A 4 9.73 -5.76 4.28
N LEU A 5 10.42 -4.82 3.63
CA LEU A 5 10.37 -4.63 2.18
C LEU A 5 10.50 -5.94 1.38
N LYS A 6 11.37 -6.88 1.80
CA LYS A 6 11.57 -8.16 1.09
C LYS A 6 10.32 -9.04 1.09
N GLY A 7 9.52 -8.97 2.16
CA GLY A 7 8.31 -9.78 2.33
C GLY A 7 7.08 -9.17 1.66
N VAL A 8 7.11 -7.88 1.31
CA VAL A 8 5.91 -7.18 0.81
C VAL A 8 5.39 -7.71 -0.52
N LYS A 9 6.25 -8.32 -1.34
CA LYS A 9 5.86 -9.00 -2.59
C LYS A 9 4.86 -10.14 -2.38
N ASN A 10 4.81 -10.70 -1.17
CA ASN A 10 3.89 -11.79 -0.82
C ASN A 10 2.54 -11.29 -0.26
N VAL A 11 2.43 -9.98 0.00
CA VAL A 11 1.21 -9.35 0.50
C VAL A 11 0.21 -9.18 -0.65
N LYS A 12 -1.04 -9.55 -0.41
CA LYS A 12 -2.12 -9.37 -1.39
C LYS A 12 -2.93 -8.14 -1.03
N PHE A 13 -2.87 -7.13 -1.90
CA PHE A 13 -3.71 -5.94 -1.80
C PHE A 13 -5.16 -6.24 -2.23
N PRO A 14 -6.16 -5.46 -1.78
CA PRO A 14 -6.02 -4.39 -0.78
C PRO A 14 -5.67 -4.94 0.61
N VAL A 15 -5.06 -4.09 1.43
CA VAL A 15 -4.80 -4.37 2.84
C VAL A 15 -5.61 -3.41 3.71
N TYR A 16 -5.97 -3.85 4.92
CA TYR A 16 -6.74 -3.05 5.86
C TYR A 16 -5.93 -2.75 7.11
N ILE A 17 -6.06 -1.53 7.64
CA ILE A 17 -5.34 -1.13 8.86
C ILE A 17 -6.00 -1.76 10.09
N LEU A 18 -5.19 -2.41 10.92
CA LEU A 18 -5.58 -2.90 12.24
C LEU A 18 -5.08 -1.96 13.34
N PRO A 19 -5.79 -1.82 14.48
CA PRO A 19 -5.41 -0.90 15.55
C PRO A 19 -4.15 -1.32 16.31
N HIS A 20 -3.95 -2.62 16.52
CA HIS A 20 -2.81 -3.21 17.23
C HIS A 20 -2.51 -4.62 16.69
N ASP A 21 -1.51 -5.28 17.29
CA ASP A 21 -1.01 -6.60 16.92
C ASP A 21 -1.52 -7.76 17.79
N ASP A 22 -2.34 -7.46 18.80
CA ASP A 22 -3.03 -8.45 19.62
C ASP A 22 -4.25 -9.04 18.89
N TRP A 23 -3.99 -9.94 17.94
CA TRP A 23 -5.01 -10.76 17.27
C TRP A 23 -4.89 -12.21 17.72
N SER A 24 -6.00 -12.93 17.68
CA SER A 24 -6.04 -14.35 17.99
C SER A 24 -6.70 -15.15 16.86
N PHE A 25 -6.41 -16.44 16.83
CA PHE A 25 -7.01 -17.38 15.88
C PHE A 25 -7.63 -18.54 16.63
N SER A 26 -8.83 -18.93 16.26
CA SER A 26 -9.53 -20.10 16.80
C SER A 26 -10.54 -20.60 15.77
N ASP A 27 -10.55 -21.91 15.51
CA ASP A 27 -11.52 -22.60 14.65
C ASP A 27 -11.75 -21.95 13.28
N GLY A 28 -10.66 -21.55 12.61
CA GLY A 28 -10.72 -20.92 11.28
C GLY A 28 -11.12 -19.45 11.30
N LEU A 29 -11.35 -18.85 12.46
CA LEU A 29 -11.66 -17.44 12.64
C LEU A 29 -10.42 -16.67 13.09
N MET A 30 -10.33 -15.42 12.67
CA MET A 30 -9.41 -14.43 13.22
C MET A 30 -10.20 -13.43 14.06
N PHE A 31 -9.74 -13.17 15.28
CA PHE A 31 -10.38 -12.23 16.19
C PHE A 31 -9.50 -11.01 16.48
N MET A 32 -10.16 -9.90 16.76
CA MET A 32 -9.60 -8.64 17.27
C MET A 32 -10.62 -8.04 18.23
N ASP A 33 -10.21 -7.71 19.45
CA ASP A 33 -11.09 -7.14 20.49
C ASP A 33 -12.37 -7.97 20.72
N GLY A 34 -12.24 -9.31 20.70
CA GLY A 34 -13.36 -10.24 20.84
C GLY A 34 -14.34 -10.27 19.66
N ARG A 35 -14.02 -9.61 18.53
CA ARG A 35 -14.86 -9.56 17.32
C ARG A 35 -14.18 -10.26 16.15
N VAL A 36 -14.97 -10.82 15.24
CA VAL A 36 -14.45 -11.57 14.08
C VAL A 36 -13.94 -10.60 13.01
N VAL A 37 -12.67 -10.74 12.63
CA VAL A 37 -12.05 -10.00 11.52
C VAL A 37 -12.16 -10.77 10.21
N ASP A 38 -11.88 -12.06 10.23
CA ASP A 38 -11.91 -12.95 9.07
C ASP A 38 -12.51 -14.30 9.48
N ASP A 39 -13.37 -14.84 8.62
CA ASP A 39 -13.98 -16.15 8.79
C ASP A 39 -13.53 -17.05 7.64
N ARG A 40 -12.49 -17.87 7.88
CA ARG A 40 -11.91 -18.75 6.85
C ARG A 40 -12.71 -20.03 6.62
N ASN A 41 -13.78 -20.26 7.38
CA ASN A 41 -14.69 -21.36 7.13
C ASN A 41 -15.64 -21.05 5.98
N MET A 42 -15.84 -19.76 5.66
CA MET A 42 -16.62 -19.33 4.50
C MET A 42 -15.85 -19.54 3.19
N LYS A 43 -16.58 -19.95 2.15
CA LYS A 43 -16.02 -20.09 0.80
C LYS A 43 -15.61 -18.73 0.25
N GLY A 44 -14.44 -18.64 -0.36
CA GLY A 44 -14.02 -17.43 -1.06
C GLY A 44 -12.53 -17.15 -0.95
N ASP A 45 -11.99 -16.65 -2.05
CA ASP A 45 -10.56 -16.39 -2.18
C ASP A 45 -10.08 -15.17 -1.40
N THR A 46 -10.99 -14.26 -1.02
CA THR A 46 -10.64 -13.00 -0.37
C THR A 46 -11.38 -12.82 0.95
N LEU A 47 -10.73 -12.08 1.85
CA LEU A 47 -11.28 -11.59 3.11
C LEU A 47 -12.64 -10.93 2.89
N GLY A 48 -12.79 -10.08 1.86
CA GLY A 48 -14.05 -9.41 1.55
C GLY A 48 -15.17 -10.40 1.22
N ILE A 49 -14.92 -11.39 0.37
CA ILE A 49 -15.91 -12.40 -0.02
C ILE A 49 -16.36 -13.22 1.20
N ARG A 50 -15.42 -13.61 2.06
CA ARG A 50 -15.73 -14.39 3.28
C ARG A 50 -16.51 -13.56 4.30
N ARG A 51 -16.14 -12.30 4.50
CA ARG A 51 -16.85 -11.36 5.38
C ARG A 51 -18.27 -11.05 4.93
N LEU A 52 -18.59 -11.14 3.64
CA LEU A 52 -19.96 -10.96 3.14
C LEU A 52 -20.87 -12.16 3.40
N GLN A 53 -20.30 -13.37 3.53
CA GLN A 53 -21.04 -14.62 3.69
C GLN A 53 -21.15 -15.09 5.14
N THR A 54 -20.30 -14.56 6.02
CA THR A 54 -20.26 -14.99 7.42
C THR A 54 -21.58 -14.70 8.14
N SER A 55 -22.05 -15.67 8.93
CA SER A 55 -23.24 -15.53 9.76
C SER A 55 -22.93 -14.90 11.13
N TYR A 56 -21.66 -14.62 11.43
CA TYR A 56 -21.26 -14.05 12.71
C TYR A 56 -21.79 -12.61 12.85
N PRO A 57 -22.58 -12.32 13.91
CA PRO A 57 -23.30 -11.05 14.01
C PRO A 57 -22.39 -9.86 14.33
N ALA A 58 -21.24 -10.09 15.00
CA ALA A 58 -20.36 -9.03 15.50
C ALA A 58 -19.00 -9.04 14.79
N MET A 59 -18.98 -8.52 13.56
CA MET A 59 -17.74 -8.35 12.79
C MET A 59 -16.95 -7.12 13.26
N PHE A 60 -15.63 -7.26 13.31
CA PHE A 60 -14.72 -6.14 13.51
C PHE A 60 -14.75 -5.23 12.28
N PRO A 61 -14.92 -3.89 12.43
CA PRO A 61 -15.05 -2.98 11.31
C PRO A 61 -13.69 -2.67 10.66
N LEU A 62 -13.55 -2.96 9.37
CA LEU A 62 -12.37 -2.61 8.56
C LEU A 62 -12.62 -1.29 7.81
N ARG A 63 -12.30 -0.16 8.45
CA ARG A 63 -12.66 1.19 7.94
C ARG A 63 -11.66 1.79 6.96
N ARG A 64 -10.40 1.36 7.02
CA ARG A 64 -9.30 1.97 6.26
C ARG A 64 -8.64 0.94 5.36
N GLN A 65 -8.92 1.06 4.06
CA GLN A 65 -8.35 0.25 2.99
C GLN A 65 -7.14 0.95 2.37
N ILE A 66 -6.15 0.17 1.97
CA ILE A 66 -4.95 0.62 1.24
C ILE A 66 -4.79 -0.30 0.03
N ASP A 67 -4.72 0.29 -1.16
CA ASP A 67 -4.73 -0.47 -2.42
C ASP A 67 -3.35 -0.69 -3.03
N SER A 68 -2.31 -0.02 -2.50
CA SER A 68 -0.97 -0.07 -3.08
C SER A 68 0.12 -0.06 -2.03
N PHE A 69 1.29 -0.56 -2.44
CA PHE A 69 2.48 -0.50 -1.61
C PHE A 69 2.91 0.93 -1.30
N ASN A 70 2.77 1.88 -2.22
CA ASN A 70 3.03 3.30 -1.93
C ASN A 70 2.08 3.83 -0.83
N GLY A 71 0.80 3.43 -0.86
CA GLY A 71 -0.15 3.75 0.20
C GLY A 71 0.24 3.18 1.56
N LEU A 72 0.78 1.95 1.58
CA LEU A 72 1.31 1.30 2.79
C LEU A 72 2.50 2.09 3.37
N LEU A 73 3.42 2.54 2.51
CA LEU A 73 4.59 3.33 2.91
C LEU A 73 4.24 4.68 3.55
N LYS A 74 3.07 5.23 3.26
CA LYS A 74 2.60 6.51 3.81
C LYS A 74 1.89 6.36 5.17
N GLN A 75 1.69 5.14 5.65
CA GLN A 75 1.07 4.93 6.95
C GLN A 75 2.06 5.06 8.11
N ASN A 76 1.55 5.58 9.23
CA ASN A 76 2.22 5.57 10.52
C ASN A 76 1.94 4.27 11.29
N GLN A 77 0.71 3.73 11.16
CA GLN A 77 0.36 2.42 11.71
C GLN A 77 1.18 1.33 11.03
N LYS A 78 1.53 0.29 11.78
CA LYS A 78 2.35 -0.83 11.29
C LYS A 78 1.57 -2.13 11.11
N THR A 79 0.36 -2.22 11.65
CA THR A 79 -0.43 -3.45 11.75
C THR A 79 -1.52 -3.48 10.68
N PHE A 80 -1.57 -4.57 9.92
CA PHE A 80 -2.45 -4.71 8.76
C PHE A 80 -2.96 -6.14 8.59
N ILE A 81 -4.02 -6.31 7.80
CA ILE A 81 -4.48 -7.59 7.28
C ILE A 81 -4.59 -7.52 5.75
N ASP A 82 -4.08 -8.53 5.06
CA ASP A 82 -4.13 -8.61 3.61
C ASP A 82 -5.46 -9.20 3.07
N SER A 83 -5.67 -9.14 1.76
CA SER A 83 -6.89 -9.66 1.15
C SER A 83 -7.02 -11.18 1.24
N LYS A 84 -5.97 -11.91 1.59
CA LYS A 84 -6.03 -13.35 1.91
C LYS A 84 -6.36 -13.62 3.37
N GLY A 85 -6.52 -12.59 4.19
CA GLY A 85 -6.85 -12.72 5.62
C GLY A 85 -5.62 -12.95 6.48
N ARG A 86 -4.42 -12.60 6.02
CA ARG A 86 -3.17 -12.78 6.75
C ARG A 86 -2.81 -11.48 7.49
N PRO A 87 -2.82 -11.45 8.83
CA PRO A 87 -2.35 -10.28 9.56
C PRO A 87 -0.82 -10.20 9.54
N PHE A 88 -0.31 -8.99 9.45
CA PHE A 88 1.12 -8.71 9.44
C PHE A 88 1.45 -7.35 10.03
N ILE A 89 2.69 -7.24 10.50
CA ILE A 89 3.30 -5.98 10.91
C ILE A 89 4.30 -5.58 9.84
N TYR A 90 4.16 -4.41 9.25
CA TYR A 90 5.12 -3.86 8.30
C TYR A 90 6.16 -3.01 9.01
N GLU A 91 7.41 -3.47 8.99
CA GLU A 91 8.53 -2.74 9.56
C GLU A 91 9.42 -2.14 8.47
N LYS A 92 9.44 -0.80 8.40
CA LYS A 92 10.31 -0.04 7.51
C LYS A 92 11.76 -0.21 7.95
N SER A 93 12.57 -0.84 7.10
CA SER A 93 13.95 -1.22 7.42
C SER A 93 14.99 -0.50 6.56
N THR A 94 14.61 -0.04 5.37
CA THR A 94 15.56 0.44 4.35
C THR A 94 15.42 1.93 4.15
N TRP A 95 16.52 2.68 4.09
CA TRP A 95 16.46 4.11 3.79
C TRP A 95 16.59 4.34 2.28
N CYS A 96 15.57 4.94 1.69
CA CYS A 96 15.58 5.40 0.31
C CYS A 96 15.73 6.91 0.22
N THR A 97 16.33 7.35 -0.88
CA THR A 97 16.41 8.76 -1.23
C THR A 97 15.12 9.18 -1.94
N LEU A 98 14.52 10.29 -1.54
CA LEU A 98 13.41 10.92 -2.25
C LEU A 98 13.94 12.13 -3.03
N GLN A 99 13.81 12.08 -4.35
CA GLN A 99 14.26 13.14 -5.26
C GLN A 99 13.12 13.56 -6.19
N TYR A 100 13.00 14.87 -6.42
CA TYR A 100 11.97 15.43 -7.28
C TYR A 100 12.53 15.71 -8.67
N SER A 101 11.86 15.14 -9.67
CA SER A 101 12.12 15.36 -11.09
C SER A 101 10.93 16.03 -11.74
N ARG A 102 11.18 16.89 -12.74
CA ARG A 102 10.12 17.54 -13.51
C ARG A 102 9.38 16.50 -14.36
N ILE A 103 8.06 16.62 -14.44
CA ILE A 103 7.23 15.82 -15.34
C ILE A 103 7.39 16.42 -16.75
N LYS A 104 7.93 15.64 -17.68
CA LYS A 104 8.15 16.06 -19.08
C LYS A 104 6.92 15.85 -19.94
N LYS A 105 6.27 14.70 -19.79
CA LYS A 105 5.14 14.27 -20.62
C LYS A 105 4.19 13.42 -19.79
N LYS A 106 2.89 13.68 -19.95
CA LYS A 106 1.80 12.83 -19.48
C LYS A 106 1.22 12.14 -20.72
N GLU A 107 1.29 10.82 -20.77
CA GLU A 107 0.75 10.05 -21.88
C GLU A 107 -0.46 9.27 -21.37
N LEU A 108 -1.64 9.68 -21.81
CA LEU A 108 -2.90 9.08 -21.42
C LEU A 108 -3.11 7.79 -22.21
N ARG A 109 -3.46 6.73 -21.49
CA ARG A 109 -3.96 5.46 -22.01
C ARG A 109 -5.37 5.26 -21.48
N ASP A 110 -6.08 4.26 -22.00
CA ASP A 110 -7.50 4.04 -21.66
C ASP A 110 -7.71 3.81 -20.15
N GLU A 111 -6.83 3.02 -19.51
CA GLU A 111 -6.97 2.63 -18.10
C GLU A 111 -5.97 3.30 -17.15
N TYR A 112 -4.89 3.90 -17.68
CA TYR A 112 -3.80 4.44 -16.88
C TYR A 112 -3.07 5.58 -17.61
N CYS A 113 -2.15 6.25 -16.93
CA CYS A 113 -1.30 7.28 -17.50
C CYS A 113 0.18 6.91 -17.32
N LEU A 114 0.97 7.07 -18.37
CA LEU A 114 2.42 7.00 -18.31
C LEU A 114 3.00 8.39 -18.06
N LEU A 115 3.79 8.51 -17.00
CA LEU A 115 4.50 9.72 -16.63
C LEU A 115 5.97 9.61 -16.97
N TRP A 116 6.41 10.48 -17.89
CA TRP A 116 7.80 10.62 -18.27
C TRP A 116 8.44 11.70 -17.41
N LEU A 117 9.45 11.33 -16.62
CA LEU A 117 10.15 12.24 -15.73
C LEU A 117 11.53 12.60 -16.28
N GLU A 118 12.03 13.75 -15.86
CA GLU A 118 13.40 14.14 -16.10
C GLU A 118 14.38 13.22 -15.34
N ASN A 119 15.50 12.87 -15.97
CA ASN A 119 16.56 12.01 -15.42
C ASN A 119 16.11 10.57 -15.09
N THR A 120 15.05 10.09 -15.75
CA THR A 120 14.64 8.68 -15.72
C THR A 120 14.45 8.19 -17.15
N SER A 121 15.02 7.04 -17.49
CA SER A 121 14.90 6.45 -18.82
C SER A 121 13.53 5.82 -19.08
N THR A 122 12.87 5.32 -18.03
CA THR A 122 11.58 4.63 -18.11
C THR A 122 10.45 5.47 -17.51
N PRO A 123 9.24 5.41 -18.08
CA PRO A 123 8.07 6.08 -17.52
C PRO A 123 7.49 5.33 -16.32
N PHE A 124 6.73 6.04 -15.48
CA PHE A 124 5.96 5.47 -14.38
C PHE A 124 4.49 5.32 -14.78
N SER A 125 3.91 4.14 -14.58
CA SER A 125 2.47 3.93 -14.74
C SER A 125 1.72 4.37 -13.49
N VAL A 126 0.68 5.18 -13.67
CA VAL A 126 -0.18 5.67 -12.59
C VAL A 126 -1.64 5.56 -13.01
N PRO A 127 -2.57 5.25 -12.09
CA PRO A 127 -3.97 4.99 -12.45
C PRO A 127 -4.68 6.24 -12.98
N ARG A 128 -4.27 7.43 -12.53
CA ARG A 128 -4.82 8.70 -12.97
C ARG A 128 -3.72 9.71 -13.19
N PRO A 129 -3.82 10.58 -14.22
CA PRO A 129 -2.87 11.64 -14.42
C PRO A 129 -2.87 12.58 -13.21
N PRO A 130 -1.70 13.15 -12.84
CA PRO A 130 -1.63 14.15 -11.80
C PRO A 130 -2.32 15.43 -12.25
N GLU A 131 -2.81 16.19 -11.27
CA GLU A 131 -3.45 17.50 -11.49
C GLU A 131 -2.58 18.44 -12.35
N ALA A 132 -3.22 19.41 -12.99
CA ALA A 132 -2.54 20.34 -13.90
C ALA A 132 -1.45 21.15 -13.20
N SER A 133 -1.66 21.52 -11.93
CA SER A 133 -0.71 22.26 -11.08
C SER A 133 0.55 21.48 -10.72
N MET A 134 0.51 20.15 -10.78
CA MET A 134 1.59 19.28 -10.35
C MET A 134 2.65 19.14 -11.46
N ALA A 135 3.71 19.94 -11.38
CA ALA A 135 4.80 19.96 -12.35
C ALA A 135 5.96 19.00 -12.03
N PHE A 136 6.03 18.48 -10.79
CA PHE A 136 7.11 17.62 -10.31
C PHE A 136 6.58 16.33 -9.70
N ALA A 137 7.36 15.26 -9.82
CA ALA A 137 7.12 13.98 -9.16
C ALA A 137 8.29 13.65 -8.23
N GLY A 138 7.98 13.29 -6.99
CA GLY A 138 8.92 12.74 -6.02
C GLY A 138 9.07 11.23 -6.26
N VAL A 139 10.29 10.79 -6.56
CA VAL A 139 10.64 9.40 -6.82
C VAL A 139 11.53 8.89 -5.69
N LEU A 140 11.20 7.71 -5.16
CA LEU A 140 12.07 6.97 -4.27
C LEU A 140 13.11 6.21 -5.08
N TYR A 141 14.37 6.40 -4.70
CA TYR A 141 15.51 5.70 -5.26
C TYR A 141 15.96 4.60 -4.30
N LEU A 142 15.91 3.35 -4.76
CA LEU A 142 16.38 2.17 -4.04
C LEU A 142 17.74 1.76 -4.62
N SER A 143 18.76 1.74 -3.77
CA SER A 143 20.15 1.45 -4.20
C SER A 143 20.63 2.31 -5.37
N GLY A 144 20.20 3.57 -5.41
CA GLY A 144 20.58 4.54 -6.46
C GLY A 144 19.73 4.48 -7.75
N LEU A 145 18.81 3.53 -7.87
CA LEU A 145 17.94 3.38 -9.04
C LEU A 145 16.52 3.92 -8.76
N PRO A 146 15.90 4.63 -9.72
CA PRO A 146 14.53 5.11 -9.57
C PRO A 146 13.58 3.90 -9.44
N TRP A 147 12.72 3.90 -8.42
CA TRP A 147 11.95 2.71 -8.07
C TRP A 147 10.45 2.97 -7.94
N ILE A 148 10.03 3.88 -7.06
CA ILE A 148 8.60 4.14 -6.81
C ILE A 148 8.31 5.63 -6.95
N LEU A 149 7.26 5.96 -7.72
CA LEU A 149 6.66 7.27 -7.70
C LEU A 149 5.91 7.44 -6.37
N TYR A 150 6.41 8.34 -5.52
CA TYR A 150 5.95 8.48 -4.15
C TYR A 150 4.84 9.52 -4.03
N GLU A 151 5.03 10.69 -4.63
CA GLU A 151 4.07 11.79 -4.59
C GLU A 151 4.31 12.81 -5.70
N TYR A 152 3.38 13.76 -5.81
CA TYR A 152 3.46 14.89 -6.73
C TYR A 152 3.73 16.19 -5.97
N SER A 153 4.18 17.21 -6.69
CA SER A 153 4.44 18.54 -6.17
C SER A 153 4.28 19.59 -7.26
N ASP A 154 3.81 20.76 -6.90
CA ASP A 154 3.74 21.96 -7.74
C ASP A 154 5.13 22.51 -8.07
N SER A 155 6.04 22.40 -7.12
CA SER A 155 7.38 22.97 -7.12
C SER A 155 8.45 21.91 -6.83
N ARG A 156 9.69 22.20 -7.20
CA ARG A 156 10.82 21.30 -6.93
C ARG A 156 11.16 21.35 -5.44
N LYS A 157 10.92 20.25 -4.73
CA LYS A 157 11.28 20.12 -3.32
C LYS A 157 12.72 19.61 -3.14
N LYS A 158 13.28 19.88 -1.96
CA LYS A 158 14.63 19.43 -1.57
C LYS A 158 14.69 17.91 -1.53
N LYS A 159 15.88 17.37 -1.81
CA LYS A 159 16.19 15.94 -1.64
C LYS A 159 16.06 15.56 -0.16
N THR A 160 15.31 14.51 0.12
CA THR A 160 15.12 14.01 1.49
C THR A 160 15.29 12.49 1.54
N ARG A 161 15.11 11.89 2.71
CA ARG A 161 15.13 10.43 2.89
C ARG A 161 13.78 9.96 3.42
N ARG A 162 13.40 8.75 3.02
CA ARG A 162 12.24 8.03 3.56
C ARG A 162 12.67 6.63 3.93
N LYS A 163 12.23 6.17 5.10
CA LYS A 163 12.39 4.77 5.47
C LYS A 163 11.26 3.98 4.82
N VAL A 164 11.60 2.91 4.12
CA VAL A 164 10.69 1.99 3.45
C VAL A 164 10.79 0.62 4.07
#